data_AF-A0A1E3IU14-F1
#
_entry.id   AF-A0A1E3IU14-F1
#
_cell.length_a   1.000
_cell.length_b   1.000
_cell.length_c   1.000
_cell.angle_alpha   90.00
_cell.angle_beta   90.00
_cell.angle_gamma   90.00
#
_symmetry.space_group_name_H-M   'P 1'
#
loop_
_entity.id
_entity.type
_entity.pdbx_description
1 polymer ?
#
loop_
_entity_poly.entity_id
_entity_poly.type
_entity_poly.pdbx_seq_one_letter_code
_entity_poly.pdbx_strand_id
1 'polypeptide(L)'
;MQSIIDTARNAASAVTSSVAPAHHHSEEDHAKSLPADATAGPIKSIDEEGLLVFEDDAVRHGVLVKIRKLALEDERHGLGEVAALNLTDAEGEIKKGIDYYHPKRYFTVTRATGTDYIGEVEIEQGKSIHIRAHKAGAAHTPTFHSIDTRPSDEGGAVFKTGEALVWFDY
;
A
#
# COMPACT_ATOMS: atom_id res chain seq x y z
N MET A 1 15.55 -54.04 49.93
CA MET A 1 15.78 -54.81 48.68
C MET A 1 14.96 -54.17 47.58
N GLN A 2 15.51 -54.21 46.36
CA GLN A 2 15.02 -53.75 45.05
C GLN A 2 13.49 -53.70 44.85
N SER A 3 12.88 -53.00 43.89
CA SER A 3 13.19 -51.96 42.90
C SER A 3 11.92 -51.85 42.01
N ILE A 4 11.64 -50.66 41.47
CA ILE A 4 10.98 -50.30 40.18
C ILE A 4 9.82 -51.14 39.59
N ILE A 5 8.70 -50.48 39.23
CA ILE A 5 8.33 -50.13 37.83
C ILE A 5 7.04 -49.27 37.81
N ASP A 6 7.09 -48.29 36.93
CA ASP A 6 6.18 -47.21 36.60
C ASP A 6 4.73 -47.60 36.23
N THR A 7 3.78 -46.69 36.51
CA THR A 7 2.57 -46.52 35.70
C THR A 7 2.19 -45.04 35.70
N ALA A 8 2.55 -44.36 34.62
CA ALA A 8 2.28 -42.95 34.40
C ALA A 8 0.83 -42.71 33.92
N ARG A 9 0.22 -41.71 34.56
CA ARG A 9 -0.76 -40.70 34.07
C ARG A 9 -1.20 -40.78 32.60
N ASN A 10 -2.52 -40.72 32.38
CA ASN A 10 -3.14 -39.57 31.71
C ASN A 10 -4.67 -39.59 31.86
N ALA A 11 -5.20 -38.66 32.65
CA ALA A 11 -6.61 -38.30 32.69
C ALA A 11 -6.81 -37.11 31.75
N ALA A 12 -7.30 -37.37 30.54
CA ALA A 12 -7.77 -36.34 29.62
C ALA A 12 -9.28 -36.20 29.79
N SER A 13 -9.70 -35.25 30.64
CA SER A 13 -11.07 -34.74 30.64
C SER A 13 -11.30 -33.98 29.35
N ALA A 14 -12.15 -34.52 28.48
CA ALA A 14 -12.65 -33.83 27.30
C ALA A 14 -13.55 -32.66 27.74
N VAL A 15 -12.98 -31.46 27.74
CA VAL A 15 -13.73 -30.20 27.80
C VAL A 15 -14.27 -29.93 26.40
N THR A 16 -15.59 -30.04 26.26
CA THR A 16 -16.36 -29.50 25.15
C THR A 16 -16.26 -27.98 25.16
N SER A 17 -15.33 -27.45 24.37
CA SER A 17 -15.30 -26.04 23.99
C SER A 17 -16.06 -25.88 22.67
N SER A 18 -17.20 -25.22 22.74
CA SER A 18 -17.96 -24.69 21.62
C SER A 18 -17.04 -23.87 20.70
N VAL A 19 -16.75 -24.40 19.52
CA VAL A 19 -16.05 -23.65 18.47
C VAL A 19 -17.10 -22.80 17.77
N ALA A 20 -17.08 -21.50 18.08
CA ALA A 20 -17.73 -20.48 17.27
C ALA A 20 -17.19 -20.56 15.83
N PRO A 21 -18.00 -20.28 14.79
CA PRO A 21 -17.49 -20.23 13.43
C PRO A 21 -16.44 -19.12 13.36
N ALA A 22 -15.19 -19.53 13.17
CA ALA A 22 -14.12 -18.61 12.83
C ALA A 22 -14.52 -17.93 11.51
N HIS A 23 -14.77 -16.62 11.58
CA HIS A 23 -14.80 -15.78 10.40
C HIS A 23 -13.40 -15.83 9.79
N HIS A 24 -13.24 -16.72 8.81
CA HIS A 24 -12.10 -16.76 7.93
C HIS A 24 -12.22 -15.50 7.06
N HIS A 25 -11.63 -14.39 7.52
CA HIS A 25 -11.37 -13.27 6.63
C HIS A 25 -10.36 -13.77 5.60
N SER A 26 -10.84 -14.00 4.39
CA SER A 26 -10.02 -14.20 3.21
C SER A 26 -9.22 -12.92 2.98
N GLU A 27 -7.89 -13.00 3.10
CA GLU A 27 -6.91 -11.97 2.73
C GLU A 27 -6.87 -11.75 1.19
N GLU A 28 -8.02 -11.72 0.51
CA GLU A 28 -8.12 -11.79 -0.96
C GLU A 28 -8.75 -10.58 -1.65
N ASP A 29 -8.92 -9.41 -0.99
CA ASP A 29 -9.72 -8.32 -1.59
C ASP A 29 -8.97 -7.02 -1.95
N HIS A 30 -7.64 -7.01 -1.96
CA HIS A 30 -6.87 -5.83 -2.43
C HIS A 30 -6.07 -6.06 -3.72
N ALA A 31 -5.96 -7.30 -4.20
CA ALA A 31 -5.44 -7.58 -5.53
C ALA A 31 -6.59 -7.50 -6.54
N LYS A 32 -7.02 -6.29 -6.90
CA LYS A 32 -7.99 -6.13 -8.00
C LYS A 32 -7.38 -6.76 -9.25
N SER A 33 -8.16 -7.62 -9.93
CA SER A 33 -7.68 -8.29 -11.14
C SER A 33 -7.34 -7.25 -12.20
N LEU A 34 -6.19 -7.41 -12.86
CA LEU A 34 -5.83 -6.59 -14.01
C LEU A 34 -6.98 -6.60 -15.04
N PRO A 35 -7.24 -5.46 -15.71
CA PRO A 35 -8.25 -5.44 -16.77
C PRO A 35 -7.92 -6.43 -17.89
N ALA A 36 -8.95 -6.97 -18.52
CA ALA A 36 -8.83 -8.10 -19.44
C ALA A 36 -7.93 -7.84 -20.66
N ASP A 37 -7.74 -6.57 -21.03
CA ASP A 37 -6.89 -6.11 -22.12
C ASP A 37 -5.49 -5.66 -21.68
N ALA A 38 -5.15 -5.85 -20.40
CA ALA A 38 -3.95 -5.32 -19.77
C ALA A 38 -2.88 -6.40 -19.59
N THR A 39 -1.63 -6.06 -19.87
CA THR A 39 -0.46 -6.92 -19.61
C THR A 39 0.43 -6.27 -18.57
N ALA A 40 0.64 -6.94 -17.43
CA ALA A 40 1.55 -6.49 -16.40
C ALA A 40 2.99 -6.97 -16.66
N GLY A 41 3.94 -6.06 -16.51
CA GLY A 41 5.37 -6.36 -16.46
C GLY A 41 5.82 -6.80 -15.06
N PRO A 42 7.07 -7.26 -14.93
CA PRO A 42 7.65 -7.59 -13.64
C PRO A 42 7.89 -6.34 -12.80
N ILE A 43 7.85 -6.50 -11.47
CA ILE A 43 8.31 -5.46 -10.53
C ILE A 43 9.82 -5.33 -10.65
N LYS A 44 10.31 -4.11 -10.89
CA LYS A 44 11.73 -3.78 -10.98
C LYS A 44 12.06 -2.58 -10.09
N SER A 45 13.31 -2.52 -9.63
CA SER A 45 13.85 -1.32 -8.98
C SER A 45 13.75 -0.12 -9.90
N ILE A 46 13.70 1.09 -9.33
CA ILE A 46 13.63 2.31 -10.12
C ILE A 46 14.85 2.39 -11.04
N ASP A 47 14.58 2.60 -12.33
CA ASP A 47 15.58 2.86 -13.36
C ASP A 47 15.32 4.25 -13.96
N GLU A 48 16.07 4.61 -15.00
CA GLU A 48 15.95 5.92 -15.65
C GLU A 48 14.52 6.18 -16.18
N GLU A 49 13.85 5.15 -16.71
CA GLU A 49 12.47 5.28 -17.20
C GLU A 49 11.51 5.55 -16.05
N GLY A 50 11.62 4.78 -14.96
CA GLY A 50 10.82 4.99 -13.76
C GLY A 50 11.03 6.39 -13.16
N LEU A 51 12.28 6.84 -13.06
CA LEU A 51 12.59 8.19 -12.57
C LEU A 51 11.95 9.27 -13.45
N LEU A 52 12.06 9.15 -14.78
CA LEU A 52 11.43 10.09 -15.72
C LEU A 52 9.91 10.14 -15.58
N VAL A 53 9.27 9.07 -15.12
CA VAL A 53 7.82 9.04 -14.90
C VAL A 53 7.44 9.62 -13.53
N PHE A 54 8.06 9.13 -12.45
CA PHE A 54 7.64 9.47 -11.10
C PHE A 54 8.20 10.80 -10.60
N GLU A 55 9.34 11.27 -11.13
CA GLU A 55 9.89 12.59 -10.81
C GLU A 55 9.39 13.70 -11.73
N ASP A 56 8.61 13.36 -12.76
CA ASP A 56 7.95 14.35 -13.61
C ASP A 56 7.10 15.31 -12.75
N ASP A 57 7.20 16.61 -13.06
CA ASP A 57 6.53 17.66 -12.28
C ASP A 57 5.02 17.46 -12.21
N ALA A 58 4.37 16.98 -13.28
CA ALA A 58 2.93 16.75 -13.28
C ALA A 58 2.54 15.60 -12.35
N VAL A 59 3.35 14.54 -12.32
CA VAL A 59 3.11 13.38 -11.46
C VAL A 59 3.37 13.74 -10.00
N ARG A 60 4.56 14.26 -9.70
CA ARG A 60 4.97 14.64 -8.34
C ARG A 60 4.01 15.67 -7.74
N HIS A 61 3.64 16.70 -8.50
CA HIS A 61 2.69 17.70 -8.02
C HIS A 61 1.32 17.09 -7.72
N GLY A 62 0.80 16.24 -8.62
CA GLY A 62 -0.47 15.55 -8.42
C GLY A 62 -0.50 14.69 -7.15
N VAL A 63 0.59 13.95 -6.90
CA VAL A 63 0.77 13.15 -5.68
C VAL A 63 0.75 14.03 -4.44
N LEU A 64 1.54 15.10 -4.40
CA LEU A 64 1.60 16.01 -3.25
C LEU A 64 0.25 16.66 -2.95
N VAL A 65 -0.49 17.07 -3.99
CA VAL A 65 -1.84 17.63 -3.84
C VAL A 65 -2.81 16.58 -3.30
N LYS A 66 -2.75 15.34 -3.78
CA LYS A 66 -3.62 14.26 -3.30
C LYS A 66 -3.33 13.92 -1.83
N ILE A 67 -2.05 13.77 -1.44
CA ILE A 67 -1.67 13.55 -0.02
C ILE A 67 -2.23 14.65 0.86
N ARG A 68 -2.06 15.92 0.45
CA ARG A 68 -2.58 17.05 1.21
C ARG A 68 -4.11 17.01 1.32
N LYS A 69 -4.81 16.62 0.26
CA LYS A 69 -6.26 16.48 0.29
C LYS A 69 -6.70 15.41 1.29
N LEU A 70 -6.05 14.25 1.28
CA LEU A 70 -6.32 13.16 2.24
C LEU A 70 -6.09 13.65 3.68
N ALA A 71 -5.01 14.37 3.95
CA ALA A 71 -4.73 14.94 5.27
C ALA A 71 -5.82 15.92 5.76
N LEU A 72 -6.34 16.76 4.85
CA LEU A 72 -7.44 17.68 5.17
C LEU A 72 -8.77 16.94 5.39
N GLU A 73 -9.01 15.85 4.66
CA GLU A 73 -10.21 15.03 4.83
C GLU A 73 -10.16 14.24 6.14
N ASP A 74 -8.98 13.78 6.56
CA ASP A 74 -8.72 13.19 7.87
C ASP A 74 -9.01 14.15 9.01
N GLU A 75 -8.51 15.39 8.94
CA GLU A 75 -8.76 16.40 9.97
C GLU A 75 -10.25 16.74 10.08
N ARG A 76 -10.93 16.88 8.94
CA ARG A 76 -12.33 17.33 8.90
C ARG A 76 -13.32 16.24 9.31
N HIS A 77 -13.05 14.99 8.96
CA HIS A 77 -14.03 13.90 9.06
C HIS A 77 -13.56 12.71 9.90
N GLY A 78 -12.29 12.71 10.34
CA GLY A 78 -11.71 11.60 11.10
C GLY A 78 -11.55 10.33 10.27
N LEU A 79 -11.33 10.45 8.94
CA LEU A 79 -11.20 9.29 8.06
C LEU A 79 -9.94 8.49 8.39
N GLY A 80 -8.79 9.14 8.59
CA GLY A 80 -7.53 8.48 8.97
C GLY A 80 -6.78 7.82 7.79
N GLU A 81 -7.02 8.28 6.56
CA GLU A 81 -6.40 7.77 5.34
C GLU A 81 -4.89 8.04 5.26
N VAL A 82 -4.38 9.06 5.94
CA VAL A 82 -2.93 9.35 6.04
C VAL A 82 -2.47 9.49 7.49
N ALA A 83 -3.25 8.98 8.46
CA ALA A 83 -2.95 9.05 9.89
C ALA A 83 -1.61 8.41 10.27
N ALA A 84 -1.12 7.45 9.47
CA ALA A 84 0.16 6.82 9.68
C ALA A 84 1.35 7.73 9.31
N LEU A 85 1.15 8.80 8.53
CA LEU A 85 2.21 9.78 8.28
C LEU A 85 2.28 10.77 9.44
N ASN A 86 3.49 11.22 9.76
CA ASN A 86 3.69 12.28 10.74
C ASN A 86 3.38 13.67 10.14
N LEU A 87 2.21 13.80 9.49
CA LEU A 87 1.76 15.03 8.83
C LEU A 87 1.12 16.02 9.80
N THR A 88 0.90 15.67 11.06
CA THR A 88 0.41 16.57 12.11
C THR A 88 1.34 16.55 13.32
N ASP A 89 1.46 17.68 14.02
CA ASP A 89 2.14 17.75 15.32
C ASP A 89 1.18 17.40 16.47
N ALA A 90 1.69 17.44 17.71
CA ALA A 90 0.96 17.06 18.91
C ALA A 90 -0.22 18.01 19.21
N GLU A 91 -0.22 19.20 18.60
CA GLU A 91 -1.26 20.20 18.67
C GLU A 91 -2.32 20.06 17.58
N GLY A 92 -2.13 19.13 16.63
CA GLY A 92 -3.04 18.90 15.50
C GLY A 92 -2.81 19.82 14.30
N GLU A 93 -1.72 20.59 14.29
CA GLU A 93 -1.35 21.43 13.16
C GLU A 93 -0.61 20.60 12.10
N ILE A 94 -0.93 20.82 10.82
CA ILE A 94 -0.30 20.10 9.70
C ILE A 94 1.20 20.44 9.64
N LYS A 95 2.07 19.48 9.96
CA LYS A 95 3.51 19.55 9.69
C LYS A 95 3.76 19.76 8.20
N LYS A 96 4.80 20.56 7.93
CA LYS A 96 5.10 21.27 6.67
C LYS A 96 5.18 20.45 5.36
N GLY A 97 5.12 19.12 5.37
CA GLY A 97 5.16 18.28 4.17
C GLY A 97 5.72 16.88 4.42
N ILE A 98 5.88 16.12 3.33
CA ILE A 98 6.63 14.85 3.33
C ILE A 98 8.13 15.12 3.53
N ASP A 99 8.85 14.18 4.14
CA ASP A 99 10.28 14.36 4.43
C ASP A 99 11.12 14.33 3.14
N TYR A 100 10.75 13.46 2.22
CA TYR A 100 11.37 13.35 0.90
C TYR A 100 10.41 12.68 -0.10
N TYR A 101 10.79 12.63 -1.37
CA TYR A 101 10.07 11.91 -2.42
C TYR A 101 11.05 11.01 -3.15
N HIS A 102 11.11 9.73 -2.78
CA HIS A 102 12.08 8.78 -3.31
C HIS A 102 11.39 7.57 -3.97
N PRO A 103 11.22 7.57 -5.30
CA PRO A 103 10.77 6.39 -6.03
C PRO A 103 11.72 5.21 -5.81
N LYS A 104 11.18 4.04 -5.44
CA LYS A 104 11.99 2.86 -5.08
C LYS A 104 11.94 1.78 -6.15
N ARG A 105 10.73 1.41 -6.55
CA ARG A 105 10.46 0.33 -7.50
C ARG A 105 9.11 0.55 -8.14
N TYR A 106 8.92 -0.08 -9.28
CA TYR A 106 7.68 0.01 -10.02
C TYR A 106 7.46 -1.22 -10.90
N PHE A 107 6.24 -1.38 -11.37
CA PHE A 107 5.93 -2.22 -12.52
C PHE A 107 5.05 -1.46 -13.49
N THR A 108 4.92 -1.99 -14.70
CA THR A 108 4.10 -1.38 -15.74
C THR A 108 2.91 -2.26 -16.07
N VAL A 109 1.82 -1.63 -16.47
CA VAL A 109 0.63 -2.29 -17.01
C VAL A 109 0.32 -1.65 -18.36
N THR A 110 0.58 -2.38 -19.43
CA THR A 110 0.36 -1.90 -20.79
C THR A 110 -1.05 -2.23 -21.25
N ARG A 111 -1.71 -1.26 -21.88
CA ARG A 111 -3.07 -1.32 -22.43
C ARG A 111 -3.10 -0.69 -23.82
N ALA A 112 -4.22 -0.83 -24.53
CA ALA A 112 -4.41 -0.17 -25.82
C ALA A 112 -4.32 1.37 -25.75
N THR A 113 -4.67 1.96 -24.61
CA THR A 113 -4.71 3.42 -24.39
C THR A 113 -3.37 4.00 -23.91
N GLY A 114 -2.39 3.16 -23.56
CA GLY A 114 -1.12 3.61 -23.01
C GLY A 114 -0.54 2.64 -21.99
N THR A 115 0.38 3.12 -21.17
CA THR A 115 1.01 2.35 -20.10
C THR A 115 0.75 3.01 -18.76
N ASP A 116 0.19 2.26 -17.83
CA ASP A 116 0.14 2.63 -16.42
C ASP A 116 1.44 2.21 -15.74
N TYR A 117 2.01 3.11 -14.95
CA TYR A 117 3.20 2.90 -14.12
C TYR A 117 2.74 2.87 -12.67
N ILE A 118 2.91 1.72 -12.01
CA ILE A 118 2.54 1.52 -10.62
C ILE A 118 3.84 1.53 -9.83
N GLY A 119 4.04 2.57 -9.03
CA GLY A 119 5.29 2.84 -8.32
C GLY A 119 5.10 2.86 -6.83
N GLU A 120 6.12 2.37 -6.11
CA GLU A 120 6.30 2.66 -4.70
C GLU A 120 7.21 3.88 -4.55
N VAL A 121 6.73 4.89 -3.84
CA VAL A 121 7.51 6.07 -3.49
C VAL A 121 7.59 6.16 -1.97
N GLU A 122 8.82 6.15 -1.44
CA GLU A 122 9.07 6.38 -0.03
C GLU A 122 8.98 7.88 0.26
N ILE A 123 8.15 8.25 1.24
CA ILE A 123 7.85 9.65 1.57
C ILE A 123 8.23 10.05 3.00
N GLU A 124 8.46 9.05 3.85
CA GLU A 124 9.01 9.15 5.20
C GLU A 124 9.79 7.85 5.46
N GLN A 125 10.73 7.84 6.40
CA GLN A 125 11.56 6.67 6.67
C GLN A 125 10.73 5.40 6.94
N GLY A 126 10.80 4.43 6.03
CA GLY A 126 10.07 3.17 6.12
C GLY A 126 8.58 3.26 5.82
N LYS A 127 8.08 4.41 5.37
CA LYS A 127 6.70 4.65 4.95
C LYS A 127 6.67 5.06 3.48
N SER A 128 5.93 4.29 2.69
CA SER A 128 5.77 4.50 1.26
C SER A 128 4.31 4.74 0.91
N ILE A 129 4.09 5.27 -0.28
CA ILE A 129 2.79 5.28 -0.94
C ILE A 129 2.91 4.54 -2.27
N HIS A 130 1.81 3.92 -2.68
CA HIS A 130 1.71 3.34 -4.01
C HIS A 130 0.98 4.31 -4.94
N ILE A 131 1.63 4.66 -6.04
CA ILE A 131 1.15 5.66 -6.99
C ILE A 131 0.92 4.99 -8.34
N ARG A 132 -0.16 5.37 -9.00
CA ARG A 132 -0.41 5.07 -10.40
C ARG A 132 -0.25 6.34 -11.23
N ALA A 133 0.65 6.29 -12.20
CA ALA A 133 0.80 7.29 -13.24
C ALA A 133 0.45 6.68 -14.60
N HIS A 134 -0.14 7.46 -15.50
CA HIS A 134 -0.50 7.00 -16.84
C HIS A 134 0.28 7.77 -17.91
N LYS A 135 0.80 7.04 -18.90
CA LYS A 135 1.48 7.60 -20.07
C LYS A 135 0.84 7.03 -21.34
N ALA A 136 0.15 7.88 -22.10
CA ALA A 136 -0.58 7.49 -23.32
C ALA A 136 0.35 6.96 -24.43
N GLY A 137 1.61 7.36 -24.44
CA GLY A 137 2.63 6.86 -25.37
C GLY A 137 3.98 7.52 -25.16
N ALA A 138 5.01 7.07 -25.88
CA ALA A 138 6.41 7.49 -25.65
C ALA A 138 6.62 9.02 -25.69
N ALA A 139 5.92 9.73 -26.57
CA ALA A 139 6.01 11.17 -26.76
C ALA A 139 5.12 12.00 -25.81
N HIS A 140 4.30 11.36 -24.97
CA HIS A 140 3.38 12.05 -24.06
C HIS A 140 3.99 12.18 -22.67
N THR A 141 3.71 13.29 -22.01
CA THR A 141 4.06 13.49 -20.60
C THR A 141 3.25 12.51 -19.74
N PRO A 142 3.88 11.86 -18.75
CA PRO A 142 3.16 11.05 -17.77
C PRO A 142 2.21 11.93 -16.96
N THR A 143 1.10 11.36 -16.52
CA THR A 143 0.08 12.06 -15.73
C THR A 143 -0.20 11.29 -14.45
N PHE A 144 -0.34 11.99 -13.34
CA PHE A 144 -0.81 11.36 -12.10
C PHE A 144 -2.24 10.86 -12.28
N HIS A 145 -2.49 9.61 -11.91
CA HIS A 145 -3.82 9.01 -11.95
C HIS A 145 -4.43 8.90 -10.55
N SER A 146 -3.75 8.19 -9.65
CA SER A 146 -4.28 7.86 -8.31
C SER A 146 -3.19 7.45 -7.34
N ILE A 147 -3.51 7.52 -6.04
CA ILE A 147 -2.77 6.85 -4.96
C ILE A 147 -3.61 5.65 -4.51
N ASP A 148 -2.96 4.55 -4.16
CA ASP A 148 -3.61 3.38 -3.54
C ASP A 148 -4.09 3.76 -2.14
N THR A 149 -5.37 3.54 -1.85
CA THR A 149 -5.99 3.85 -0.56
C THR A 149 -6.74 2.62 -0.09
N ARG A 150 -6.34 2.09 1.06
CA ARG A 150 -7.06 1.04 1.78
C ARG A 150 -8.00 1.64 2.82
N PRO A 151 -8.92 0.84 3.40
CA PRO A 151 -9.63 1.25 4.60
C PRO A 151 -8.68 1.78 5.68
N SER A 152 -9.14 2.76 6.44
CA SER A 152 -8.30 3.49 7.39
C SER A 152 -7.78 2.62 8.55
N ASP A 153 -8.53 1.59 8.91
CA ASP A 153 -8.14 0.56 9.88
C ASP A 153 -7.01 -0.36 9.37
N GLU A 154 -6.72 -0.33 8.08
CA GLU A 154 -5.61 -1.05 7.43
C GLU A 154 -4.41 -0.15 7.10
N GLY A 155 -4.41 1.10 7.58
CA GLY A 155 -3.31 2.07 7.36
C GLY A 155 -3.54 3.05 6.21
N GLY A 156 -4.71 3.01 5.56
CA GLY A 156 -5.11 4.01 4.59
C GLY A 156 -4.26 4.00 3.31
N ALA A 157 -3.72 5.16 2.96
CA ALA A 157 -2.89 5.39 1.79
C ALA A 157 -1.39 5.10 2.03
N VAL A 158 -1.01 4.67 3.23
CA VAL A 158 0.37 4.62 3.70
C VAL A 158 0.76 3.17 3.94
N PHE A 159 1.81 2.75 3.25
CA PHE A 159 2.29 1.37 3.23
C PHE A 159 3.64 1.28 3.90
N LYS A 160 3.99 0.09 4.38
CA LYS A 160 5.37 -0.15 4.82
C LYS A 160 6.27 -0.22 3.59
N THR A 161 7.42 0.44 3.62
CA THR A 161 8.39 0.32 2.50
C THR A 161 8.75 -1.15 2.25
N GLY A 162 8.65 -1.59 1.00
CA GLY A 162 8.87 -2.99 0.62
C GLY A 162 7.63 -3.89 0.61
N GLU A 163 6.46 -3.41 1.00
CA GLU A 163 5.19 -4.14 0.96
C GLU A 163 4.74 -4.55 -0.46
N ALA A 164 3.88 -5.55 -0.63
CA ALA A 164 3.48 -5.99 -1.97
C ALA A 164 2.93 -4.83 -2.83
N LEU A 165 3.61 -4.56 -3.96
CA LEU A 165 3.19 -3.56 -4.94
C LEU A 165 2.27 -4.25 -5.94
N VAL A 166 0.97 -3.96 -5.83
CA VAL A 166 -0.09 -4.63 -6.60
C VAL A 166 -0.84 -3.66 -7.49
N TRP A 167 -1.62 -4.20 -8.42
CA TRP A 167 -2.57 -3.40 -9.17
C TRP A 167 -3.72 -2.95 -8.27
N PHE A 168 -4.12 -1.68 -8.41
CA PHE A 168 -5.28 -1.12 -7.75
C PHE A 168 -6.06 -0.22 -8.71
N ASP A 169 -7.37 -0.23 -8.53
CA ASP A 169 -8.28 0.71 -9.18
C ASP A 169 -8.76 1.73 -8.14
N TYR A 170 -8.90 2.97 -8.60
CA TYR A 170 -9.43 4.10 -7.85
C TYR A 170 -10.95 4.14 -7.91
#